data_AF-A0A653YRH5-F1
#
_entry.id   AF-A0A653YRH5-F1
#
_cell.length_a   1.000
_cell.length_b   1.000
_cell.length_c   1.000
_cell.angle_alpha   90.00
_cell.angle_beta   90.00
_cell.angle_gamma   90.00
#
_symmetry.space_group_name_H-M   'P 1'
#
loop_
_entity.id
_entity.type
_entity.pdbx_description
1 polymer ?
#
loop_
_entity_poly.entity_id
_entity_poly.type
_entity_poly.pdbx_seq_one_letter_code
_entity_poly.pdbx_strand_id
1 'polypeptide(L)'
;MRKAYVKLLLCVAALSLTGCMAMVFGTADQMNKISVGMTRQEVIQTLGEPKSISSMADLEYLQYRWVKTVIAADGNFPEDYFVAVRNGRVVSFGKKGDFDSTKLTSQRVEITESPRAAVSRQQAPDLYTDLIKLKALKDAGVISDAEFQAQKTKRLQVQ
;
A
#
# COMPACT_ATOMS: atom_id res chain seq x y z
N MET A 1 -57.90 19.01 16.52
CA MET A 1 -56.57 19.51 16.07
C MET A 1 -55.40 18.78 16.74
N ARG A 2 -55.30 18.72 18.08
CA ARG A 2 -54.22 18.01 18.80
C ARG A 2 -54.05 16.51 18.43
N LYS A 3 -55.15 15.77 18.24
CA LYS A 3 -55.13 14.34 17.87
C LYS A 3 -54.57 14.09 16.45
N ALA A 4 -54.72 15.05 15.54
CA ALA A 4 -54.17 14.97 14.19
C ALA A 4 -52.65 15.20 14.18
N TYR A 5 -52.18 16.14 15.00
CA TYR A 5 -50.75 16.37 15.23
C TYR A 5 -50.06 15.17 15.88
N VAL A 6 -50.70 14.51 16.85
CA VAL A 6 -50.16 13.29 17.48
C VAL A 6 -50.04 12.16 16.47
N LYS A 7 -51.05 11.95 15.61
CA LYS A 7 -50.98 10.94 14.53
C LYS A 7 -49.91 11.29 13.48
N LEU A 8 -49.79 12.57 13.12
CA LEU A 8 -48.78 13.06 12.18
C LEU A 8 -47.35 12.88 12.73
N LEU A 9 -47.12 13.19 14.01
CA LEU A 9 -45.84 12.98 14.69
C LEU A 9 -45.48 11.48 14.79
N LEU A 10 -46.47 10.62 15.02
CA LEU A 10 -46.25 9.17 15.10
C LEU A 10 -45.89 8.57 13.74
N CYS A 11 -46.47 9.08 12.65
CA CYS A 11 -46.10 8.69 11.28
C CYS A 11 -44.69 9.18 10.90
N VAL A 12 -44.32 10.41 11.25
CA VAL A 12 -42.97 10.95 10.97
C VAL A 12 -41.89 10.19 11.76
N ALA A 13 -42.16 9.84 13.02
CA ALA A 13 -41.25 9.04 13.83
C ALA A 13 -41.08 7.59 13.28
N ALA A 14 -42.14 7.01 12.70
CA ALA A 14 -42.06 5.68 12.09
C ALA A 14 -41.25 5.67 10.78
N LEU A 15 -41.26 6.77 10.02
CA LEU A 15 -40.50 6.92 8.77
C LEU A 15 -39.00 7.19 9.01
N SER A 16 -38.61 7.70 10.18
CA SER A 16 -37.19 7.92 10.52
C SER A 16 -36.41 6.64 10.87
N LEU A 17 -37.07 5.48 11.00
CA LEU A 17 -36.43 4.20 11.34
C LEU A 17 -36.02 3.35 10.14
N THR A 18 -36.35 3.75 8.90
CA THR A 18 -35.80 3.11 7.69
C THR A 18 -34.40 3.67 7.42
N GLY A 19 -33.46 3.32 8.28
CA GLY A 19 -32.04 3.56 8.03
C GLY A 19 -31.63 2.85 6.75
N CYS A 20 -31.13 3.60 5.78
CA CYS A 20 -30.58 3.07 4.54
C CYS A 20 -29.33 2.22 4.86
N MET A 21 -29.51 0.93 5.11
CA MET A 21 -28.44 -0.05 4.86
C MET A 21 -28.30 -0.19 3.35
N ALA A 22 -27.73 0.83 2.70
CA ALA A 22 -27.25 0.69 1.34
C ALA A 22 -26.07 -0.29 1.41
N MET A 23 -26.32 -1.55 1.05
CA MET A 23 -25.26 -2.52 0.80
C MET A 23 -24.47 -2.02 -0.42
N VAL A 24 -23.48 -1.15 -0.17
CA VAL A 24 -22.53 -0.72 -1.19
C VAL A 24 -21.52 -1.84 -1.34
N PHE A 25 -21.83 -2.80 -2.20
CA PHE A 25 -20.83 -3.73 -2.71
C PHE A 25 -19.95 -2.94 -3.68
N GLY A 26 -18.79 -2.48 -3.20
CA GLY A 26 -17.76 -1.95 -4.07
C GLY A 26 -17.23 -3.05 -5.00
N THR A 27 -16.79 -2.64 -6.19
CA THR A 27 -16.11 -3.51 -7.16
C THR A 27 -14.62 -3.20 -7.18
N ALA A 28 -13.83 -4.15 -7.69
CA ALA A 28 -12.39 -3.97 -7.90
C ALA A 28 -12.04 -2.67 -8.66
N ASP A 29 -12.91 -2.21 -9.56
CA ASP A 29 -12.74 -0.97 -10.34
C ASP A 29 -12.57 0.28 -9.48
N GLN A 30 -13.03 0.27 -8.23
CA GLN A 30 -12.83 1.39 -7.32
C GLN A 30 -11.35 1.66 -7.04
N MET A 31 -10.50 0.63 -7.08
CA MET A 31 -9.05 0.79 -6.90
C MET A 31 -8.40 1.62 -8.02
N ASN A 32 -8.99 1.67 -9.21
CA ASN A 32 -8.47 2.47 -10.32
C ASN A 32 -8.69 3.98 -10.12
N LYS A 33 -9.52 4.37 -9.14
CA LYS A 33 -9.82 5.77 -8.83
C LYS A 33 -8.84 6.38 -7.83
N ILE A 34 -7.99 5.57 -7.21
CA ILE A 34 -6.98 6.05 -6.26
C ILE A 34 -5.60 6.10 -6.92
N SER A 35 -4.70 6.90 -6.34
CA SER A 35 -3.33 7.04 -6.81
C SER A 35 -2.39 7.28 -5.64
N VAL A 36 -1.11 6.96 -5.85
CA VAL A 36 -0.05 7.21 -4.87
C VAL A 36 0.03 8.71 -4.60
N GLY A 37 0.16 9.10 -3.33
CA GLY A 37 0.21 10.50 -2.89
C GLY A 37 -1.12 11.08 -2.41
N MET A 38 -2.27 10.42 -2.70
CA MET A 38 -3.57 10.83 -2.16
C MET A 38 -3.56 10.84 -0.64
N THR A 39 -4.35 11.73 -0.04
CA THR A 39 -4.53 11.76 1.41
C THR A 39 -5.46 10.64 1.87
N ARG A 40 -5.32 10.24 3.14
CA ARG A 40 -6.25 9.28 3.78
C ARG A 40 -7.72 9.68 3.61
N GLN A 41 -8.03 10.98 3.72
CA GLN A 41 -9.41 11.47 3.58
C GLN A 41 -9.92 11.35 2.14
N GLU A 42 -9.11 11.68 1.13
CA GLU A 42 -9.50 11.52 -0.28
C GLU A 42 -9.77 10.06 -0.63
N VAL A 43 -8.98 9.13 -0.07
CA VAL A 43 -9.22 7.69 -0.24
C VAL A 43 -10.58 7.29 0.33
N ILE A 44 -10.88 7.70 1.57
CA ILE A 44 -12.17 7.38 2.21
C ILE A 44 -13.34 8.03 1.46
N GLN A 45 -13.18 9.24 0.93
CA GLN A 45 -14.20 9.88 0.10
C GLN A 45 -14.42 9.16 -1.23
N THR A 46 -13.36 8.58 -1.81
CA THR A 46 -13.40 7.91 -3.12
C THR A 46 -13.89 6.46 -3.01
N LEU A 47 -13.43 5.74 -2.00
CA LEU A 47 -13.65 4.30 -1.80
C LEU A 47 -14.73 3.98 -0.76
N GLY A 48 -15.10 4.95 0.07
CA GLY A 48 -15.94 4.75 1.24
C GLY A 48 -15.17 4.27 2.46
N GLU A 49 -15.94 3.90 3.50
CA GLU A 49 -15.37 3.41 4.75
C GLU A 49 -14.69 2.05 4.57
N PRO A 50 -13.44 1.88 5.05
CA PRO A 50 -12.75 0.60 4.99
C PRO A 50 -13.40 -0.42 5.93
N LYS A 51 -13.29 -1.70 5.59
CA LYS A 51 -13.73 -2.82 6.42
C LYS A 51 -13.00 -2.86 7.76
N SER A 52 -11.70 -2.58 7.73
CA SER A 52 -10.84 -2.51 8.90
C SER A 52 -9.64 -1.62 8.63
N ILE A 53 -9.10 -1.04 9.69
CA ILE A 53 -7.89 -0.23 9.65
C ILE A 53 -6.89 -0.87 10.61
N SER A 54 -5.70 -1.14 10.11
CA SER A 54 -4.57 -1.63 10.90
C SER A 54 -3.46 -0.59 10.84
N SER A 55 -2.84 -0.27 11.96
CA SER A 55 -1.71 0.68 12.01
C SER A 55 -0.50 -0.01 12.62
N MET A 56 0.66 0.16 11.99
CA MET A 56 1.97 -0.28 12.47
C MET A 56 2.95 0.88 12.35
N ALA A 57 3.40 1.39 13.49
CA ALA A 57 4.33 2.52 13.58
C ALA A 57 3.85 3.74 12.76
N ASP A 58 4.50 4.03 11.64
CA ASP A 58 4.22 5.17 10.75
C ASP A 58 3.40 4.79 9.52
N LEU A 59 2.93 3.54 9.44
CA LEU A 59 2.21 2.99 8.30
C LEU A 59 0.81 2.49 8.71
N GLU A 60 -0.21 2.99 8.03
CA GLU A 60 -1.60 2.58 8.18
C GLU A 60 -2.05 1.76 6.96
N TYR A 61 -2.83 0.72 7.19
CA TYR A 61 -3.43 -0.12 6.16
C TYR A 61 -4.94 -0.03 6.25
N LEU A 62 -5.56 0.49 5.19
CA LEU A 62 -7.00 0.47 5.02
C LEU A 62 -7.34 -0.80 4.22
N GLN A 63 -8.13 -1.68 4.82
CA GLN A 63 -8.56 -2.92 4.19
C GLN A 63 -9.97 -2.77 3.61
N TYR A 64 -10.12 -3.16 2.36
CA TYR A 64 -11.39 -3.22 1.65
C TYR A 64 -11.65 -4.66 1.20
N ARG A 65 -12.92 -5.06 1.14
CA ARG A 65 -13.30 -6.39 0.65
C ARG A 65 -14.38 -6.28 -0.40
N TRP A 66 -14.01 -6.56 -1.64
CA TRP A 66 -14.84 -6.33 -2.81
C TRP A 66 -14.84 -7.52 -3.76
N VAL A 67 -15.92 -7.62 -4.52
CA VAL A 67 -16.05 -8.63 -5.57
C VAL A 67 -15.45 -8.09 -6.88
N LYS A 68 -15.00 -8.98 -7.75
CA LYS A 68 -14.44 -8.58 -9.05
C LYS A 68 -15.51 -7.95 -9.94
N THR A 69 -16.71 -8.52 -9.93
CA THR A 69 -17.86 -8.05 -10.71
C THR A 69 -19.13 -8.07 -9.86
N VAL A 70 -20.18 -7.35 -10.25
CA VAL A 70 -21.48 -7.37 -9.55
C VAL A 70 -22.33 -8.59 -9.92
N ILE A 71 -21.91 -9.35 -10.93
CA ILE A 71 -22.64 -10.50 -11.44
C ILE A 71 -22.23 -11.75 -10.64
N ALA A 72 -23.19 -12.53 -10.16
CA ALA A 72 -22.95 -13.78 -9.44
C ALA A 72 -22.56 -14.96 -10.37
N ALA A 73 -21.89 -14.67 -11.49
CA ALA A 73 -21.38 -15.68 -12.39
C ALA A 73 -19.96 -16.09 -11.97
N ASP A 74 -19.66 -17.38 -12.07
CA ASP A 74 -18.32 -17.97 -12.02
C ASP A 74 -17.48 -17.65 -10.76
N GLY A 75 -17.91 -18.11 -9.58
CA GLY A 75 -17.03 -18.13 -8.41
C GLY A 75 -16.53 -16.74 -8.00
N ASN A 76 -17.40 -15.73 -8.09
CA ASN A 76 -17.09 -14.36 -7.73
C ASN A 76 -16.97 -14.19 -6.20
N PHE A 77 -15.84 -14.60 -5.65
CA PHE A 77 -15.53 -14.48 -4.23
C PHE A 77 -14.98 -13.09 -3.91
N PRO A 78 -15.35 -12.50 -2.75
CA PRO A 78 -14.79 -11.24 -2.32
C PRO A 78 -13.29 -11.36 -2.07
N GLU A 79 -12.53 -10.44 -2.64
CA GLU A 79 -11.08 -10.35 -2.47
C GLU A 79 -10.71 -9.19 -1.54
N ASP A 80 -9.60 -9.34 -0.82
CA ASP A 80 -9.08 -8.30 0.05
C ASP A 80 -8.13 -7.36 -0.73
N TYR A 81 -8.45 -6.08 -0.65
CA TYR A 81 -7.66 -4.97 -1.17
C TYR A 81 -7.11 -4.16 0.00
N PHE A 82 -5.91 -3.62 -0.19
CA PHE A 82 -5.20 -2.84 0.82
C PHE A 82 -4.75 -1.50 0.24
N VAL A 83 -4.85 -0.46 1.06
CA VAL A 83 -4.25 0.85 0.80
C VAL A 83 -3.32 1.15 1.96
N ALA A 84 -2.02 1.25 1.67
CA ALA A 84 -1.00 1.62 2.63
C ALA A 84 -0.81 3.14 2.62
N VAL A 85 -0.92 3.75 3.79
CA VAL A 85 -0.84 5.19 4.02
C VAL A 85 0.30 5.44 5.00
N ARG A 86 1.27 6.27 4.60
CA ARG A 86 2.41 6.67 5.43
C ARG A 86 2.39 8.18 5.59
N ASN A 87 2.51 8.68 6.83
CA ASN A 87 2.45 10.12 7.10
C ASN A 87 1.21 10.80 6.49
N GLY A 88 0.06 10.11 6.53
CA GLY A 88 -1.22 10.62 6.01
C GLY A 88 -1.40 10.58 4.49
N ARG A 89 -0.44 10.05 3.72
CA ARG A 89 -0.53 9.90 2.25
C ARG A 89 -0.39 8.45 1.80
N VAL A 90 -1.09 8.07 0.74
CA VAL A 90 -1.01 6.76 0.11
C VAL A 90 0.40 6.53 -0.42
N VAL A 91 1.05 5.46 0.02
CA VAL A 91 2.36 5.02 -0.49
C VAL A 91 2.25 3.85 -1.46
N SER A 92 1.26 2.98 -1.27
CA SER A 92 0.98 1.86 -2.15
C SER A 92 -0.45 1.35 -1.97
N PHE A 93 -1.00 0.72 -3.00
CA PHE A 93 -2.32 0.11 -2.96
C PHE A 93 -2.41 -1.07 -3.93
N GLY A 94 -3.32 -2.01 -3.68
CA GLY A 94 -3.45 -3.21 -4.50
C GLY A 94 -4.17 -4.35 -3.80
N LYS A 95 -4.21 -5.51 -4.44
CA LYS A 95 -4.75 -6.74 -3.88
C LYS A 95 -3.74 -7.37 -2.91
N LYS A 96 -4.23 -8.20 -1.99
CA LYS A 96 -3.39 -9.10 -1.20
C LYS A 96 -2.42 -9.87 -2.12
N GLY A 97 -1.11 -9.64 -1.95
CA GLY A 97 -0.05 -10.27 -2.74
C GLY A 97 0.62 -9.38 -3.80
N ASP A 98 0.03 -8.24 -4.15
CA ASP A 98 0.65 -7.29 -5.10
C ASP A 98 1.84 -6.54 -4.48
N PHE A 99 1.91 -6.50 -3.15
CA PHE A 99 2.94 -5.80 -2.38
C PHE A 99 4.25 -6.60 -2.19
N ASP A 100 4.44 -7.68 -2.96
CA ASP A 100 5.63 -8.50 -2.88
C ASP A 100 6.85 -7.71 -3.36
N SER A 101 7.65 -7.24 -2.39
CA SER A 101 8.86 -6.46 -2.60
C SER A 101 9.98 -7.25 -3.27
N THR A 102 9.80 -8.56 -3.49
CA THR A 102 10.76 -9.42 -4.21
C THR A 102 10.63 -9.32 -5.74
N LYS A 103 9.58 -8.66 -6.25
CA LYS A 103 9.49 -8.31 -7.67
C LYS A 103 10.22 -7.01 -7.93
N LEU A 104 11.44 -7.12 -8.46
CA LEU A 104 12.19 -6.01 -9.03
C LEU A 104 11.30 -5.28 -10.02
N THR A 105 10.79 -4.11 -9.62
CA THR A 105 10.05 -3.22 -10.51
C THR A 105 11.06 -2.72 -11.54
N SER A 106 11.04 -3.32 -12.73
CA SER A 106 11.72 -2.81 -13.92
C SER A 106 11.00 -1.53 -14.35
N GLN A 107 11.27 -0.45 -13.62
CA GLN A 107 10.89 0.89 -14.04
C GLN A 107 11.71 1.17 -15.30
N ARG A 108 11.07 1.08 -16.47
CA ARG A 108 11.64 1.51 -17.73
C ARG A 108 11.81 3.02 -17.65
N VAL A 109 12.99 3.46 -17.23
CA VAL A 109 13.40 4.85 -17.34
C VAL A 109 13.58 5.12 -18.82
N GLU A 110 12.59 5.77 -19.42
CA GLU A 110 12.74 6.39 -20.73
C GLU A 110 13.64 7.62 -20.54
N ILE A 111 14.93 7.44 -20.79
CA ILE A 111 15.93 8.52 -20.72
C ILE A 111 15.68 9.41 -21.94
N THR A 112 14.84 10.43 -21.79
CA THR A 112 14.91 11.60 -22.67
C THR A 112 16.14 12.39 -22.24
N GLU A 113 17.18 12.35 -23.06
CA GLU A 113 18.43 13.08 -22.87
C GLU A 113 18.15 14.58 -22.76
N SER A 114 18.44 15.17 -21.58
CA SER A 114 18.66 16.60 -21.44
C SER A 114 19.77 16.83 -20.41
N PRO A 115 20.81 17.61 -20.72
CA PRO A 115 22.07 17.54 -20.00
C PRO A 115 22.06 18.35 -18.69
N ARG A 116 22.57 17.70 -17.64
CA ARG A 116 23.38 18.29 -16.56
C ARG A 116 22.65 19.12 -15.50
N ALA A 117 22.15 18.41 -14.49
CA ALA A 117 22.30 18.83 -13.09
C ALA A 117 22.50 17.57 -12.24
N ALA A 118 23.76 17.32 -11.88
CA ALA A 118 24.15 16.23 -10.99
C ALA A 118 23.58 16.47 -9.58
N VAL A 119 22.45 15.83 -9.27
CA VAL A 119 22.06 15.60 -7.88
C VAL A 119 22.73 14.31 -7.45
N SER A 120 23.96 14.45 -6.96
CA SER A 120 24.64 13.43 -6.17
C SER A 120 23.83 13.21 -4.89
N ARG A 121 22.94 12.22 -4.89
CA ARG A 121 22.52 11.58 -3.64
C ARG A 121 23.61 10.57 -3.30
N GLN A 122 24.52 11.01 -2.43
CA GLN A 122 25.40 10.13 -1.68
C GLN A 122 24.53 9.16 -0.87
N GLN A 123 24.21 8.02 -1.47
CA GLN A 123 23.66 6.88 -0.76
C GLN A 123 24.86 6.23 -0.05
N ALA A 124 24.85 6.29 1.28
CA ALA A 124 25.86 5.65 2.11
C ALA A 124 26.08 4.20 1.64
N PRO A 125 27.34 3.71 1.58
CA PRO A 125 27.62 2.37 1.09
C PRO A 125 26.88 1.36 1.96
N ASP A 126 25.84 0.75 1.40
CA ASP A 126 25.07 -0.31 2.03
C ASP A 126 26.00 -1.51 2.26
N LEU A 127 26.04 -2.02 3.50
CA LEU A 127 26.83 -3.18 3.95
C LEU A 127 26.73 -4.34 2.95
N TYR A 128 25.54 -4.53 2.36
CA TYR A 128 25.29 -5.54 1.34
C TYR A 128 26.17 -5.38 0.09
N THR A 129 26.31 -4.15 -0.40
CA THR A 129 27.12 -3.83 -1.59
C THR A 129 28.61 -4.09 -1.33
N ASP A 130 29.06 -3.80 -0.11
CA ASP A 130 30.45 -4.03 0.29
C ASP A 130 30.77 -5.52 0.43
N LEU A 131 29.83 -6.32 0.95
CA LEU A 131 29.98 -7.77 1.03
C LEU A 131 30.05 -8.42 -0.36
N ILE A 132 29.31 -7.90 -1.34
CA ILE A 132 29.37 -8.36 -2.73
C ILE A 132 30.76 -8.05 -3.34
N LYS A 133 31.28 -6.85 -3.14
CA LYS A 133 32.62 -6.47 -3.62
C LYS A 133 33.70 -7.35 -2.99
N LEU A 134 33.61 -7.60 -1.69
CA LEU A 134 34.51 -8.51 -0.99
C LEU A 134 34.48 -9.92 -1.58
N LYS A 135 33.30 -10.43 -1.92
CA LYS A 135 33.16 -11.76 -2.54
C LYS A 135 33.77 -11.77 -3.95
N ALA A 136 33.51 -10.74 -4.74
CA ALA A 136 34.09 -10.61 -6.07
C ALA A 136 35.63 -10.55 -6.05
N LEU A 137 36.23 -9.87 -5.06
CA LEU A 137 37.68 -9.82 -4.88
C LEU A 137 38.28 -11.18 -4.48
N LYS A 138 37.55 -11.96 -3.66
CA LYS A 138 37.94 -13.33 -3.33
C LYS A 138 37.87 -14.23 -4.56
N ASP A 139 36.77 -14.18 -5.30
CA ASP A 139 36.55 -15.00 -6.49
C ASP A 139 37.54 -14.65 -7.62
N ALA A 140 38.02 -13.39 -7.66
CA ALA A 140 39.11 -12.94 -8.53
C ALA A 140 40.53 -13.33 -8.04
N GLY A 141 40.64 -14.01 -6.89
CA GLY A 141 41.93 -14.42 -6.31
C GLY A 141 42.78 -13.29 -5.76
N VAL A 142 42.21 -12.09 -5.59
CA VAL A 142 42.91 -10.88 -5.10
C VAL A 142 43.08 -10.92 -3.57
N ILE A 143 42.20 -11.64 -2.87
CA ILE A 143 42.26 -11.84 -1.42
C ILE A 143 42.11 -13.32 -1.08
N SER A 144 42.76 -13.76 0.00
CA SER A 144 42.66 -15.14 0.47
C SER A 144 41.34 -15.41 1.22
N ASP A 145 40.93 -16.68 1.31
CA ASP A 145 39.75 -17.11 2.07
C ASP A 145 39.75 -16.62 3.53
N ALA A 146 40.93 -16.59 4.16
CA ALA A 146 41.10 -16.14 5.54
C ALA A 146 40.86 -14.62 5.68
N GLU A 147 41.35 -13.83 4.72
CA GLU A 147 41.20 -12.37 4.72
C GLU A 147 39.76 -11.95 4.42
N PHE A 148 39.08 -12.68 3.54
CA PHE A 148 37.66 -12.45 3.27
C PHE A 148 36.79 -12.64 4.53
N GLN A 149 37.02 -13.70 5.30
CA GLN A 149 36.26 -13.96 6.53
C GLN A 149 36.58 -12.93 7.63
N ALA A 150 37.84 -12.52 7.76
CA ALA A 150 38.22 -11.48 8.70
C ALA A 150 37.53 -10.13 8.40
N GLN A 151 37.47 -9.73 7.13
CA GLN A 151 36.78 -8.50 6.73
C GLN A 151 35.26 -8.60 6.86
N LYS A 152 34.66 -9.76 6.56
CA LYS A 152 33.24 -10.00 6.77
C LYS A 152 32.85 -9.84 8.23
N THR A 153 33.58 -10.47 9.14
CA THR A 153 33.31 -10.40 10.58
C THR A 153 33.54 -8.99 11.13
N LYS A 154 34.62 -8.33 10.72
CA LYS A 154 34.93 -6.95 11.14
C LYS A 154 33.84 -5.96 10.72
N ARG A 155 33.23 -6.14 9.55
CA ARG A 155 32.15 -5.24 9.07
C ARG A 155 30.77 -5.54 9.68
N LEU A 156 30.55 -6.77 10.16
CA LEU A 156 29.34 -7.15 10.90
C LEU A 156 29.34 -6.67 12.36
N GLN A 157 30.52 -6.42 12.94
CA GLN A 157 30.69 -5.99 14.34
C GLN A 157 30.76 -4.46 14.54
N VAL A 158 30.78 -3.66 13.47
CA VAL A 158 30.89 -2.19 13.53
C VAL A 158 29.51 -1.50 13.49
N GLN A 159 28.44 -2.23 13.84
CA GLN A 159 27.10 -1.68 14.10
C GLN A 159 26.86 -1.53 15.60
#